data_AF-A0A961UXA3-F1
#
_entry.id   AF-A0A961UXA3-F1
#
_cell.length_a   1.000
_cell.length_b   1.000
_cell.length_c   1.000
_cell.angle_alpha   90.00
_cell.angle_beta   90.00
_cell.angle_gamma   90.00
#
_symmetry.space_group_name_H-M   'P 1'
#
loop_
_entity.id
_entity.type
_entity.pdbx_description
1 polymer ?
#
loop_
_entity_poly.entity_id
_entity_poly.type
_entity_poly.pdbx_seq_one_letter_code
_entity_poly.pdbx_strand_id
1 'polypeptide(L)'
;MTTVEAADNAADEDAIRRRRNFLWIVIVALLLAGLPLAVWADLRALSREALLRQAEEFSHIINEVRNFYAEEILARVVAADGQDIHATHNFRNEPGGIPIPATFSLELGRIIGVDDGAVGYRFVSDYPFAGREPHALDDFEQEALKVLRNDPTTPVVEVGGTLFHQTVRLATPIIMGEACAKCHNAHPDSPKHDWKAGDVRGIQSILVNQPIEANLFAFKYLLIYFLCAAVCGIVFIVSQIRQSNAVARLNKELRVANDFLASVSLKIAKYLSPQVYKSIFSGEKDTIINTERKKLTIFFSDIADFTATTERLQPEELTSLLNEYLTEMSAIALQYGGTIDKFIGDAILVFFGDPETRGTVEDAHACVEMAVAMQRRLADLNDQWLRRGIEKPFRVRMGINTGYCNVGNFGSADRMDYTIIGAEANLAARLQQIASTGEIVMSYETYALVTDIVAAKRLPPISMKGISREVEPYAVEAIVTVDGSDRVMREQHSGVSLYLDPNQIEAGDVDRIKQILADAIARIEEGIAAKRAPETP
;
A
#
# COMPACT_ATOMS: atom_id res chain seq x y z
N MET A 1 -0.24 -11.57 -13.39
CA MET A 1 -0.68 -10.74 -12.26
C MET A 1 -1.02 -9.38 -12.84
N THR A 2 -2.31 -9.13 -13.07
CA THR A 2 -2.77 -7.97 -13.85
C THR A 2 -2.64 -6.67 -13.05
N THR A 3 -2.39 -5.55 -13.72
CA THR A 3 -2.22 -4.21 -13.12
C THR A 3 -3.41 -3.77 -12.24
N VAL A 4 -4.59 -4.39 -12.44
CA VAL A 4 -5.79 -4.20 -11.62
C VAL A 4 -5.68 -4.89 -10.25
N GLU A 5 -5.18 -6.13 -10.19
CA GLU A 5 -4.99 -6.86 -8.92
C GLU A 5 -3.94 -6.19 -8.02
N ALA A 6 -2.90 -5.60 -8.62
CA ALA A 6 -1.89 -4.85 -7.89
C ALA A 6 -2.44 -3.54 -7.30
N ALA A 7 -3.38 -2.89 -7.99
CA ALA A 7 -4.02 -1.66 -7.53
C ALA A 7 -5.05 -1.93 -6.43
N ASP A 8 -5.84 -3.00 -6.54
CA ASP A 8 -6.80 -3.42 -5.52
C ASP A 8 -6.10 -3.88 -4.23
N ASN A 9 -5.02 -4.66 -4.33
CA ASN A 9 -4.23 -5.07 -3.16
C ASN A 9 -3.59 -3.87 -2.43
N ALA A 10 -3.11 -2.87 -3.19
CA ALA A 10 -2.53 -1.67 -2.59
C ALA A 10 -3.59 -0.78 -1.91
N ALA A 11 -4.80 -0.70 -2.46
CA ALA A 11 -5.92 0.04 -1.85
C ALA A 11 -6.41 -0.63 -0.56
N ASP A 12 -6.44 -1.96 -0.53
CA ASP A 12 -6.87 -2.73 0.64
C ASP A 12 -5.82 -2.67 1.77
N GLU A 13 -4.52 -2.73 1.45
CA GLU A 13 -3.44 -2.49 2.42
C GLU A 13 -3.51 -1.09 3.05
N ASP A 14 -3.80 -0.05 2.26
CA ASP A 14 -3.92 1.32 2.75
C ASP A 14 -5.18 1.53 3.61
N ALA A 15 -6.26 0.79 3.33
CA ALA A 15 -7.48 0.78 4.13
C ALA A 15 -7.27 0.06 5.48
N ILE A 16 -6.60 -1.10 5.46
CA ILE A 16 -6.22 -1.84 6.67
C ILE A 16 -5.26 -1.01 7.53
N ARG A 17 -4.27 -0.33 6.93
CA ARG A 17 -3.34 0.55 7.64
C ARG A 17 -4.07 1.73 8.29
N ARG A 18 -5.04 2.35 7.59
CA ARG A 18 -5.88 3.43 8.14
C ARG A 18 -6.74 2.97 9.32
N ARG A 19 -7.39 1.81 9.21
CA ARG A 19 -8.18 1.21 10.31
C ARG A 19 -7.31 0.89 11.53
N ARG A 20 -6.13 0.30 11.32
CA ARG A 20 -5.20 -0.01 12.41
C ARG A 20 -4.69 1.25 13.11
N ASN A 21 -4.36 2.30 12.36
CA ASN A 21 -3.93 3.57 12.93
C ASN A 21 -5.05 4.26 13.71
N PHE A 22 -6.29 4.24 13.19
CA PHE A 22 -7.45 4.77 13.90
C PHE A 22 -7.71 4.03 15.21
N LEU A 23 -7.63 2.69 15.22
CA LEU A 23 -7.79 1.88 16.42
C LEU A 23 -6.75 2.25 17.49
N TRP A 24 -5.48 2.41 17.11
CA TRP A 24 -4.43 2.84 18.05
C TRP A 24 -4.68 4.24 18.61
N ILE A 25 -5.14 5.18 17.78
CA ILE A 25 -5.51 6.52 18.24
C ILE A 25 -6.64 6.45 19.28
N VAL A 26 -7.66 5.63 19.03
CA VAL A 26 -8.77 5.44 19.97
C VAL A 26 -8.30 4.80 21.27
N ILE A 27 -7.45 3.77 21.22
CA ILE A 27 -6.88 3.12 22.41
C ILE A 27 -6.06 4.12 23.24
N VAL A 28 -5.17 4.89 22.59
CA VAL A 28 -4.35 5.90 23.27
C VAL A 28 -5.23 6.99 23.88
N ALA A 29 -6.27 7.44 23.17
CA ALA A 29 -7.22 8.43 23.70
C ALA A 29 -8.00 7.88 24.91
N LEU A 30 -8.46 6.64 24.87
CA LEU A 30 -9.14 5.97 25.99
C LEU A 30 -8.22 5.81 27.20
N LEU A 31 -6.95 5.43 26.99
CA LEU A 31 -5.96 5.33 28.07
C LEU A 31 -5.63 6.69 28.68
N LEU A 32 -5.44 7.72 27.85
CA LEU A 32 -5.19 9.09 28.30
C LEU A 32 -6.38 9.68 29.07
N ALA A 33 -7.62 9.33 28.70
CA ALA A 33 -8.83 9.78 29.40
C ALA A 33 -9.15 8.96 30.66
N GLY A 34 -8.87 7.65 30.65
CA GLY A 34 -9.18 6.75 31.75
C GLY A 34 -8.33 6.99 32.99
N LEU A 35 -7.08 7.42 32.80
CA LEU A 35 -6.13 7.55 33.89
C LEU A 35 -6.42 8.75 34.83
N PRO A 36 -6.79 9.96 34.35
CA PRO A 36 -7.30 11.03 35.20
C PRO A 36 -8.55 10.64 36.00
N LEU A 37 -9.44 9.82 35.41
CA LEU A 37 -10.63 9.32 36.10
C LEU A 37 -10.26 8.34 37.22
N ALA A 38 -9.28 7.46 37.00
CA ALA A 38 -8.77 6.56 38.03
C ALA A 38 -8.12 7.33 39.18
N VAL A 39 -7.26 8.31 38.87
CA VAL A 39 -6.62 9.17 39.88
C VAL A 39 -7.67 9.94 40.70
N TRP A 40 -8.73 10.43 40.05
CA TRP A 40 -9.83 11.11 40.73
C TRP A 40 -10.61 10.19 41.68
N ALA A 41 -10.84 8.93 41.27
CA ALA A 41 -11.50 7.94 42.10
C ALA A 41 -10.67 7.60 43.36
N ASP A 42 -9.37 7.37 43.19
CA ASP A 42 -8.44 7.12 44.30
C ASP A 42 -8.36 8.31 45.26
N LEU A 43 -8.28 9.53 44.72
CA LEU A 43 -8.30 10.78 45.48
C LEU A 43 -9.51 10.88 46.40
N ARG A 44 -10.70 10.56 45.88
CA ARG A 44 -11.93 10.56 46.68
C ARG A 44 -11.98 9.47 47.73
N ALA A 45 -11.42 8.30 47.43
CA ALA A 45 -11.35 7.21 48.39
C ALA A 45 -10.43 7.59 49.57
N LEU A 46 -9.24 8.11 49.27
CA LEU A 46 -8.27 8.59 50.27
C LEU A 46 -8.84 9.73 51.11
N SER A 47 -9.47 10.72 50.47
CA SER A 47 -10.11 11.85 51.15
C SER A 47 -11.22 11.38 52.10
N ARG A 48 -12.07 10.45 51.67
CA ARG A 48 -13.11 9.84 52.51
C ARG A 48 -12.52 9.16 53.75
N GLU A 49 -11.47 8.36 53.58
CA GLU A 49 -10.83 7.63 54.68
C GLU A 49 -10.10 8.58 55.66
N ALA A 50 -9.54 9.68 55.17
CA ALA A 50 -8.95 10.72 56.00
C ALA A 50 -10.01 11.45 56.83
N LEU A 51 -11.13 11.85 56.21
CA LEU A 51 -12.26 12.51 56.90
C LEU A 51 -12.89 11.63 57.97
N LEU A 52 -13.02 10.32 57.72
CA LEU A 52 -13.51 9.35 58.70
C LEU A 52 -12.58 9.25 59.91
N ARG A 53 -11.27 9.05 59.69
CA ARG A 53 -10.27 9.01 60.76
C ARG A 53 -10.29 10.28 61.59
N GLN A 54 -10.39 11.44 60.94
CA GLN A 54 -10.49 12.72 61.62
C GLN A 54 -11.77 12.82 62.48
N ALA A 55 -12.92 12.38 61.98
CA ALA A 55 -14.16 12.36 62.75
C ALA A 55 -14.08 11.43 63.98
N GLU A 56 -13.44 10.26 63.83
CA GLU A 56 -13.19 9.31 64.92
C GLU A 56 -12.25 9.89 65.99
N GLU A 57 -11.15 10.54 65.58
CA GLU A 57 -10.22 11.21 66.49
C GLU A 57 -10.92 12.33 67.28
N PHE A 58 -11.74 13.17 66.62
CA PHE A 58 -12.54 14.17 67.32
C PHE A 58 -13.54 13.53 68.30
N SER A 59 -14.20 12.45 67.92
CA SER A 59 -15.11 11.70 68.79
C SER A 59 -14.41 11.21 70.05
N HIS A 60 -13.23 10.61 69.88
CA HIS A 60 -12.40 10.11 70.96
C HIS A 60 -11.94 11.24 71.89
N ILE A 61 -11.41 12.34 71.34
CA ILE A 61 -10.97 13.49 72.13
C ILE A 61 -12.13 14.07 72.96
N ILE A 62 -13.30 14.25 72.36
CA ILE A 62 -14.47 14.81 73.07
C ILE A 62 -14.93 13.86 74.19
N ASN A 63 -14.93 12.54 73.94
CA ASN A 63 -15.27 11.55 74.96
C ASN A 63 -14.28 11.57 76.12
N GLU A 64 -12.98 11.54 75.85
CA GLU A 64 -11.93 11.56 76.88
C GLU A 64 -11.99 12.84 77.71
N VAL A 65 -12.15 14.01 77.06
CA VAL A 65 -12.25 15.29 77.75
C VAL A 65 -13.52 15.37 78.61
N ARG A 66 -14.66 14.85 78.11
CA ARG A 66 -15.91 14.78 78.89
C ARG A 66 -15.76 13.84 80.10
N ASN A 67 -15.17 12.67 79.90
CA ASN A 67 -14.99 11.67 80.96
C ASN A 67 -14.05 12.21 82.04
N PHE A 68 -12.91 12.78 81.65
CA PHE A 68 -11.99 13.46 82.56
C PHE A 68 -12.67 14.59 83.35
N TYR A 69 -13.45 15.46 82.67
CA TYR A 69 -14.21 16.52 83.34
C TYR A 69 -15.20 15.95 84.36
N ALA A 70 -15.95 14.90 84.00
CA ALA A 70 -16.97 14.32 84.87
C ALA A 70 -16.36 13.61 86.10
N GLU A 71 -15.31 12.81 85.89
CA GLU A 71 -14.74 11.94 86.92
C GLU A 71 -13.73 12.66 87.80
N GLU A 72 -12.85 13.48 87.22
CA GLU A 72 -11.74 14.09 87.96
C GLU A 72 -12.06 15.48 88.48
N ILE A 73 -12.91 16.25 87.79
CA ILE A 73 -13.23 17.62 88.16
C ILE A 73 -14.59 17.69 88.86
N LEU A 74 -15.66 17.35 88.16
CA LEU A 74 -17.03 17.53 88.63
C LEU A 74 -17.30 16.73 89.92
N ALA A 75 -16.89 15.46 89.97
CA ALA A 75 -17.10 14.61 91.13
C ALA A 75 -16.42 15.17 92.40
N ARG A 76 -15.23 15.78 92.26
CA ARG A 76 -14.49 16.37 93.39
C ARG A 76 -15.08 17.70 93.84
N VAL A 77 -15.50 18.54 92.88
CA VAL A 77 -16.09 19.86 93.17
C VAL A 77 -17.43 19.73 93.89
N VAL A 78 -18.28 18.80 93.46
CA VAL A 78 -19.59 18.56 94.09
C VAL A 78 -19.44 17.89 95.47
N ALA A 79 -18.37 17.12 95.70
CA ALA A 79 -18.10 16.46 96.98
C ALA A 79 -17.42 17.36 98.03
N ALA A 80 -16.94 18.55 97.66
CA ALA A 80 -16.28 19.45 98.57
C ALA A 80 -17.30 20.14 99.51
N ASP A 81 -17.26 19.77 100.79
CA ASP A 81 -18.18 20.25 101.81
C ASP A 81 -17.95 21.75 102.09
N GLY A 82 -18.91 22.62 101.70
CA GLY A 82 -18.90 24.04 102.08
C GLY A 82 -19.16 25.10 101.00
N GLN A 83 -19.61 24.78 99.78
CA GLN A 83 -20.00 25.83 98.80
C GLN A 83 -21.32 25.51 98.07
N ASP A 84 -22.07 26.57 97.76
CA ASP A 84 -23.29 26.64 96.92
C ASP A 84 -23.01 26.25 95.44
N ILE A 85 -22.10 25.29 95.20
CA ILE A 85 -21.73 24.85 93.85
C ILE A 85 -22.53 23.60 93.50
N HIS A 86 -23.27 23.67 92.39
CA HIS A 86 -24.09 22.57 91.90
C HIS A 86 -23.95 22.38 90.39
N ALA A 87 -24.03 21.12 89.97
CA ALA A 87 -24.03 20.78 88.55
C ALA A 87 -25.39 21.11 87.94
N THR A 88 -25.42 22.04 86.98
CA THR A 88 -26.65 22.46 86.31
C THR A 88 -26.39 22.68 84.82
N HIS A 89 -27.46 22.61 84.04
CA HIS A 89 -27.39 22.90 82.61
C HIS A 89 -27.51 24.39 82.31
N ASN A 90 -28.04 25.16 83.25
CA ASN A 90 -28.20 26.60 83.18
C ASN A 90 -27.09 27.34 83.95
N PHE A 91 -25.88 26.76 83.94
CA PHE A 91 -24.75 27.15 84.78
C PHE A 91 -24.31 28.61 84.64
N ARG A 92 -24.63 29.26 83.52
CA ARG A 92 -24.32 30.68 83.29
C ARG A 92 -25.26 31.63 84.06
N ASN A 93 -26.48 31.18 84.36
CA ASN A 93 -27.53 32.01 84.96
C ASN A 93 -27.83 31.65 86.43
N GLU A 94 -27.25 30.56 86.93
CA GLU A 94 -27.37 30.12 88.32
C GLU A 94 -26.06 30.38 89.07
N PRO A 95 -26.04 31.22 90.11
CA PRO A 95 -24.85 31.44 90.93
C PRO A 95 -24.30 30.12 91.49
N GLY A 96 -22.98 29.92 91.41
CA GLY A 96 -22.35 28.65 91.80
C GLY A 96 -22.57 27.49 90.83
N GLY A 97 -23.38 27.68 89.78
CA GLY A 97 -23.64 26.65 88.78
C GLY A 97 -22.40 26.30 87.96
N ILE A 98 -22.13 24.99 87.83
CA ILE A 98 -21.12 24.44 86.90
C ILE A 98 -21.80 23.52 85.89
N PRO A 99 -21.31 23.45 84.62
CA PRO A 99 -22.00 22.70 83.58
C PRO A 99 -22.03 21.20 83.88
N ILE A 100 -23.19 20.56 83.71
CA ILE A 100 -23.27 19.10 83.66
C ILE A 100 -22.46 18.56 82.46
N PRO A 101 -21.98 17.29 82.47
CA PRO A 101 -21.11 16.75 81.41
C PRO A 101 -21.68 16.88 79.99
N ALA A 102 -23.00 16.72 79.82
CA ALA A 102 -23.67 16.91 78.54
C ALA A 102 -23.63 18.37 78.06
N THR A 103 -23.84 19.33 78.96
CA THR A 103 -23.74 20.77 78.65
C THR A 103 -22.29 21.16 78.36
N PHE A 104 -21.33 20.61 79.11
CA PHE A 104 -19.91 20.82 78.85
C PHE A 104 -19.50 20.34 77.44
N SER A 105 -19.94 19.15 77.01
CA SER A 105 -19.68 18.66 75.64
C SER A 105 -20.31 19.53 74.55
N LEU A 106 -21.51 20.07 74.78
CA LEU A 106 -22.15 21.02 73.85
C LEU A 106 -21.35 22.33 73.74
N GLU A 107 -20.85 22.87 74.86
CA GLU A 107 -20.00 24.05 74.86
C GLU A 107 -18.66 23.78 74.17
N LEU A 108 -18.01 22.65 74.46
CA LEU A 108 -16.77 22.24 73.85
C LEU A 108 -16.91 22.06 72.33
N GLY A 109 -17.98 21.38 71.89
CA GLY A 109 -18.28 21.21 70.48
C GLY A 109 -18.55 22.53 69.76
N ARG A 110 -19.19 23.49 70.44
CA ARG A 110 -19.36 24.85 69.88
C ARG A 110 -18.02 25.55 69.72
N ILE A 111 -17.11 25.43 70.68
CA ILE A 111 -15.78 26.04 70.59
C ILE A 111 -14.98 25.41 69.44
N ILE A 112 -15.00 24.08 69.32
CA ILE A 112 -14.29 23.35 68.24
C ILE A 112 -14.84 23.72 66.85
N GLY A 113 -16.14 23.99 66.73
CA GLY A 113 -16.77 24.29 65.44
C GLY A 113 -16.68 25.74 64.96
N VAL A 114 -16.24 26.69 65.79
CA VAL A 114 -16.27 28.13 65.49
C VAL A 114 -15.11 28.60 64.60
N ASP A 115 -13.96 27.91 64.60
CA ASP A 115 -12.75 28.45 63.97
C ASP A 115 -12.68 28.31 62.43
N ASP A 116 -13.47 27.44 61.79
CA ASP A 116 -13.47 27.36 60.30
C ASP A 116 -14.70 26.66 59.67
N GLY A 117 -15.70 26.25 60.46
CA GLY A 117 -16.88 25.51 59.96
C GLY A 117 -16.58 24.11 59.38
N ALA A 118 -15.32 23.67 59.41
CA ALA A 118 -14.86 22.37 58.91
C ALA A 118 -15.34 21.19 59.78
N VAL A 119 -15.63 21.44 61.06
CA VAL A 119 -16.10 20.42 62.01
C VAL A 119 -17.38 20.91 62.69
N GLY A 120 -18.46 20.15 62.56
CA GLY A 120 -19.70 20.35 63.29
C GLY A 120 -19.84 19.29 64.38
N TYR A 121 -20.18 19.71 65.60
CA TYR A 121 -20.51 18.81 66.70
C TYR A 121 -21.95 19.01 67.13
N ARG A 122 -22.67 17.90 67.31
CA ARG A 122 -24.00 17.88 67.90
C ARG A 122 -24.07 16.77 68.94
N PHE A 123 -24.56 17.09 70.12
CA PHE A 123 -25.00 16.10 71.11
C PHE A 123 -26.50 16.11 71.07
N VAL A 124 -27.12 14.97 70.72
CA VAL A 124 -28.57 14.90 70.54
C VAL A 124 -29.16 13.69 71.23
N SER A 125 -30.42 13.85 71.62
CA SER A 125 -31.23 12.78 72.19
C SER A 125 -32.71 13.06 72.00
N ASP A 126 -33.46 12.00 71.79
CA ASP A 126 -34.92 11.90 71.78
C ASP A 126 -35.57 11.94 73.19
N TYR A 127 -34.76 11.95 74.25
CA TYR A 127 -35.21 12.10 75.64
C TYR A 127 -34.75 13.45 76.22
N PRO A 128 -35.25 14.63 75.82
CA PRO A 128 -34.90 15.90 76.46
C PRO A 128 -35.50 16.03 77.88
N PHE A 129 -34.85 16.77 78.79
CA PHE A 129 -35.42 17.11 80.11
C PHE A 129 -36.65 18.01 79.95
N ALA A 130 -37.62 17.88 80.85
CA ALA A 130 -38.80 18.76 80.90
C ALA A 130 -38.36 20.21 81.14
N GLY A 131 -38.67 21.11 80.21
CA GLY A 131 -38.22 22.51 80.22
C GLY A 131 -37.07 22.84 79.26
N ARG A 132 -36.54 21.86 78.52
CA ARG A 132 -35.62 22.10 77.39
C ARG A 132 -36.32 21.92 76.06
N GLU A 133 -35.95 22.76 75.09
CA GLU A 133 -36.33 22.58 73.68
C GLU A 133 -35.89 21.17 73.21
N PRO A 134 -36.80 20.36 72.65
CA PRO A 134 -36.44 19.07 72.06
C PRO A 134 -35.42 19.24 70.93
N HIS A 135 -34.50 18.28 70.80
CA HIS A 135 -33.60 18.27 69.64
C HIS A 135 -34.42 17.99 68.37
N ALA A 136 -34.30 18.85 67.36
CA ALA A 136 -34.77 18.55 66.01
C ALA A 136 -33.80 17.54 65.37
N LEU A 137 -34.14 16.24 65.50
CA LEU A 137 -33.37 15.13 64.94
C LEU A 137 -33.68 14.98 63.45
N ASP A 138 -32.62 15.00 62.63
CA ASP A 138 -32.74 14.65 61.21
C ASP A 138 -32.80 13.12 60.99
N ASP A 139 -33.03 12.71 59.73
CA ASP A 139 -33.19 11.29 59.37
C ASP A 139 -31.96 10.45 59.76
N PHE A 140 -30.76 11.00 59.60
CA PHE A 140 -29.51 10.33 60.00
C PHE A 140 -29.44 10.15 61.52
N GLU A 141 -29.71 11.20 62.30
CA GLU A 141 -29.68 11.16 63.76
C GLU A 141 -30.73 10.19 64.33
N GLN A 142 -31.93 10.16 63.75
CA GLN A 142 -32.99 9.24 64.14
C GLN A 142 -32.61 7.78 63.88
N GLU A 143 -32.02 7.49 62.72
CA GLU A 143 -31.60 6.13 62.38
C GLU A 143 -30.39 5.70 63.22
N ALA A 144 -29.40 6.58 63.38
CA ALA A 144 -28.23 6.31 64.21
C ALA A 144 -28.62 5.99 65.67
N LEU A 145 -29.59 6.71 66.25
CA LEU A 145 -30.12 6.41 67.58
C LEU A 145 -30.72 5.00 67.69
N LYS A 146 -31.47 4.55 66.67
CA LYS A 146 -32.06 3.22 66.65
C LYS A 146 -30.98 2.14 66.53
N VAL A 147 -30.04 2.32 65.61
CA VAL A 147 -28.95 1.36 65.36
C VAL A 147 -28.08 1.24 66.61
N LEU A 148 -27.63 2.36 67.17
CA LEU A 148 -26.70 2.37 68.30
C LEU A 148 -27.31 1.87 69.61
N ARG A 149 -28.64 1.93 69.77
CA ARG A 149 -29.32 1.28 70.90
C ARG A 149 -29.34 -0.24 70.80
N ASN A 150 -29.32 -0.78 69.58
CA ASN A 150 -29.26 -2.22 69.33
C ASN A 150 -27.82 -2.73 69.34
N ASP A 151 -26.88 -1.96 68.76
CA ASP A 151 -25.45 -2.24 68.77
C ASP A 151 -24.65 -0.97 69.09
N PRO A 152 -24.28 -0.74 70.37
CA PRO A 152 -23.53 0.45 70.78
C PRO A 152 -22.04 0.38 70.43
N THR A 153 -21.56 -0.71 69.85
CA THR A 153 -20.12 -0.88 69.59
C THR A 153 -19.69 -0.36 68.23
N THR A 154 -20.61 -0.29 67.27
CA THR A 154 -20.30 0.09 65.88
C THR A 154 -20.80 1.51 65.59
N PRO A 155 -19.92 2.49 65.34
CA PRO A 155 -20.32 3.83 64.92
C PRO A 155 -21.13 3.82 63.63
N VAL A 156 -22.09 4.75 63.51
CA VAL A 156 -22.90 4.92 62.29
C VAL A 156 -22.30 6.05 61.45
N VAL A 157 -22.09 5.79 60.17
CA VAL A 157 -21.37 6.70 59.26
C VAL A 157 -22.24 7.04 58.05
N GLU A 158 -22.35 8.32 57.75
CA GLU A 158 -22.92 8.85 56.51
C GLU A 158 -21.84 9.59 55.72
N VAL A 159 -21.77 9.30 54.41
CA VAL A 159 -20.84 9.98 53.50
C VAL A 159 -21.66 10.69 52.44
N GLY A 160 -21.43 12.00 52.31
CA GLY A 160 -22.16 12.87 51.41
C GLY A 160 -21.24 13.88 50.70
N GLY A 161 -21.87 14.91 50.14
CA GLY A 161 -21.19 16.01 49.45
C GLY A 161 -21.41 16.05 47.94
N THR A 162 -20.57 16.81 47.26
CA THR A 162 -20.60 17.06 45.81
C THR A 162 -19.39 16.44 45.12
N LEU A 163 -19.18 16.78 43.85
CA LEU A 163 -18.01 16.29 43.13
C LEU A 163 -16.69 16.74 43.79
N PHE A 164 -16.63 17.98 44.28
CA PHE A 164 -15.40 18.63 44.76
C PHE A 164 -15.37 18.84 46.27
N HIS A 165 -16.48 18.56 46.97
CA HIS A 165 -16.60 18.70 48.42
C HIS A 165 -17.10 17.38 48.99
N GLN A 166 -16.37 16.79 49.92
CA GLN A 166 -16.81 15.58 50.62
C GLN A 166 -17.17 15.92 52.05
N THR A 167 -18.23 15.28 52.54
CA THR A 167 -18.64 15.35 53.93
C THR A 167 -18.70 13.95 54.50
N VAL A 168 -18.24 13.81 55.74
CA VAL A 168 -18.36 12.60 56.53
C VAL A 168 -19.04 12.96 57.83
N ARG A 169 -20.12 12.26 58.15
CA ARG A 169 -20.83 12.40 59.42
C ARG A 169 -20.73 11.10 60.19
N LEU A 170 -20.19 11.17 61.41
CA LEU A 170 -20.01 10.05 62.32
C LEU A 170 -20.93 10.22 63.52
N ALA A 171 -21.71 9.18 63.84
CA ALA A 171 -22.49 9.10 65.06
C ALA A 171 -21.94 8.01 65.98
N THR A 172 -21.67 8.36 67.24
CA THR A 172 -21.26 7.42 68.29
C THR A 172 -22.20 7.52 69.50
N PRO A 173 -22.43 6.43 70.23
CA PRO A 173 -23.38 6.42 71.32
C PRO A 173 -22.85 7.18 72.53
N ILE A 174 -23.77 7.78 73.28
CA ILE A 174 -23.52 8.30 74.61
C ILE A 174 -24.10 7.29 75.59
N ILE A 175 -23.20 6.51 76.18
CA ILE A 175 -23.53 5.42 77.08
C ILE A 175 -23.70 5.97 78.50
N MET A 176 -24.75 5.55 79.18
CA MET A 176 -25.01 5.89 80.57
C MET A 176 -24.02 5.17 81.49
N GLY A 177 -23.22 5.94 82.23
CA GLY A 177 -22.51 5.43 83.40
C GLY A 177 -23.42 5.32 84.62
N GLU A 178 -22.95 4.69 85.69
CA GLU A 178 -23.73 4.50 86.94
C GLU A 178 -24.18 5.83 87.56
N ALA A 179 -23.29 6.82 87.60
CA ALA A 179 -23.59 8.15 88.13
C ALA A 179 -24.66 8.88 87.30
N CYS A 180 -24.59 8.77 85.96
CA CYS A 180 -25.58 9.36 85.07
C CYS A 180 -26.95 8.71 85.24
N ALA A 181 -27.01 7.37 85.28
CA ALA A 181 -28.26 6.63 85.49
C ALA A 181 -28.92 7.01 86.82
N LYS A 182 -28.14 7.05 87.91
CA LYS A 182 -28.65 7.45 89.23
C LYS A 182 -29.21 8.87 89.24
N CYS A 183 -28.48 9.83 88.66
CA CYS A 183 -28.92 11.22 88.57
C CYS A 183 -30.21 11.35 87.75
N HIS A 184 -30.26 10.75 86.55
CA HIS A 184 -31.44 10.77 85.70
C HIS A 184 -32.67 10.10 86.34
N ASN A 185 -32.48 8.99 87.05
CA ASN A 185 -33.59 8.29 87.68
C ASN A 185 -34.17 9.05 88.88
N ALA A 186 -33.37 9.87 89.57
CA ALA A 186 -33.80 10.66 90.71
C ALA A 186 -34.30 12.08 90.34
N HIS A 187 -33.95 12.61 89.18
CA HIS A 187 -34.24 14.00 88.80
C HIS A 187 -35.71 14.19 88.35
N PRO A 188 -36.49 15.11 88.95
CA PRO A 188 -37.93 15.27 88.65
C PRO A 188 -38.26 15.52 87.18
N ASP A 189 -37.42 16.30 86.50
CA ASP A 189 -37.63 16.67 85.09
C ASP A 189 -37.06 15.66 84.08
N SER A 190 -36.56 14.49 84.53
CA SER A 190 -36.04 13.48 83.61
C SER A 190 -37.19 12.81 82.85
N PRO A 191 -37.12 12.66 81.53
CA PRO A 191 -38.21 12.05 80.74
C PRO A 191 -38.28 10.52 80.90
N LYS A 192 -37.27 9.91 81.52
CA LYS A 192 -37.13 8.46 81.74
C LYS A 192 -36.38 8.23 83.05
N HIS A 193 -36.87 7.30 83.87
CA HIS A 193 -36.41 7.07 85.26
C HIS A 193 -35.94 5.64 85.55
N ASP A 194 -35.81 4.80 84.53
CA ASP A 194 -35.39 3.40 84.61
C ASP A 194 -34.07 3.15 83.87
N TRP A 195 -33.22 4.17 83.73
CA TRP A 195 -31.92 4.05 83.09
C TRP A 195 -31.02 3.08 83.85
N LYS A 196 -30.27 2.27 83.09
CA LYS A 196 -29.23 1.38 83.59
C LYS A 196 -27.87 1.79 83.03
N ALA A 197 -26.81 1.43 83.74
CA ALA A 197 -25.46 1.54 83.19
C ALA A 197 -25.36 0.68 81.91
N GLY A 198 -24.82 1.26 80.84
CA GLY A 198 -24.78 0.63 79.51
C GLY A 198 -25.90 1.07 78.55
N ASP A 199 -26.97 1.71 79.03
CA ASP A 199 -28.03 2.21 78.15
C ASP A 199 -27.53 3.37 77.28
N VAL A 200 -27.95 3.42 76.02
CA VAL A 200 -27.65 4.53 75.11
C VAL A 200 -28.67 5.65 75.30
N ARG A 201 -28.20 6.73 75.93
CA ARG A 201 -29.00 7.92 76.27
C ARG A 201 -29.24 8.84 75.08
N GLY A 202 -28.27 8.90 74.18
CA GLY A 202 -28.23 9.80 73.05
C GLY A 202 -27.09 9.42 72.14
N ILE A 203 -26.85 10.25 71.13
CA ILE A 203 -25.69 10.13 70.25
C ILE A 203 -24.95 11.46 70.20
N GLN A 204 -23.65 11.39 69.97
CA GLN A 204 -22.90 12.52 69.47
C GLN A 204 -22.69 12.34 67.97
N SER A 205 -22.97 13.39 67.21
CA SER A 205 -22.83 13.48 65.77
C SER A 205 -21.72 14.46 65.44
N ILE A 206 -20.69 13.99 64.74
CA ILE A 206 -19.56 14.78 64.28
C ILE A 206 -19.60 14.83 62.76
N LEU A 207 -19.75 16.03 62.22
CA LEU A 207 -19.69 16.31 60.79
C LEU A 207 -18.32 16.89 60.48
N VAL A 208 -17.53 16.24 59.65
CA VAL A 208 -16.29 16.79 59.11
C VAL A 208 -16.50 17.08 57.63
N ASN A 209 -16.19 18.30 57.20
CA ASN A 209 -16.18 18.70 55.81
C ASN A 209 -14.80 19.24 55.42
N GLN A 210 -14.34 18.86 54.21
CA GLN A 210 -13.17 19.49 53.60
C GLN A 210 -13.34 19.60 52.08
N PRO A 211 -12.85 20.71 51.47
CA PRO A 211 -12.75 20.83 50.03
C PRO A 211 -11.63 19.95 49.48
N ILE A 212 -11.90 19.17 48.42
CA ILE A 212 -10.88 18.33 47.76
C ILE A 212 -9.81 19.20 47.06
N GLU A 213 -10.14 20.46 46.75
CA GLU A 213 -9.26 21.42 46.06
C GLU A 213 -7.96 21.68 46.82
N ALA A 214 -7.97 21.66 48.16
CA ALA A 214 -6.76 21.79 48.97
C ALA A 214 -5.77 20.64 48.71
N ASN A 215 -6.27 19.46 48.34
CA ASN A 215 -5.49 18.27 48.04
C ASN A 215 -5.14 18.12 46.55
N LEU A 216 -5.78 18.87 45.64
CA LEU A 216 -5.50 18.78 44.19
C LEU A 216 -4.03 19.12 43.87
N PHE A 217 -3.47 20.10 44.58
CA PHE A 217 -2.05 20.46 44.43
C PHE A 217 -1.08 19.48 45.11
N ALA A 218 -1.55 18.57 45.96
CA ALA A 218 -0.70 17.51 46.51
C ALA A 218 -0.16 16.60 45.41
N PHE A 219 -0.86 16.48 44.28
CA PHE A 219 -0.49 15.65 43.13
C PHE A 219 0.25 16.41 42.02
N LYS A 220 0.83 17.58 42.31
CA LYS A 220 1.52 18.43 41.32
C LYS A 220 2.55 17.69 40.45
N TYR A 221 3.30 16.74 41.01
CA TYR A 221 4.28 15.95 40.26
C TYR A 221 3.63 14.98 39.28
N LEU A 222 2.52 14.36 39.67
CA LEU A 222 1.76 13.46 38.81
C LEU A 222 1.11 14.23 37.65
N LEU A 223 0.57 15.42 37.93
CA LEU A 223 0.01 16.31 36.90
C LEU A 223 1.09 16.78 35.90
N ILE A 224 2.29 17.15 36.40
CA ILE A 224 3.43 17.51 35.54
C ILE A 224 3.85 16.31 34.67
N TYR A 225 3.91 15.11 35.24
CA TYR A 225 4.23 13.90 34.50
C TYR A 225 3.25 13.66 33.33
N PHE A 226 1.94 13.79 33.57
CA PHE A 226 0.95 13.64 32.48
C PHE A 226 1.08 14.70 31.41
N LEU A 227 1.36 15.94 31.79
CA LEU A 227 1.62 17.01 30.83
C LEU A 227 2.82 16.67 29.95
N CYS A 228 3.93 16.23 30.55
CA CYS A 228 5.12 15.80 29.80
C CYS A 228 4.83 14.61 28.88
N ALA A 229 4.14 13.58 29.38
CA ALA A 229 3.78 12.40 28.59
C ALA A 229 2.87 12.76 27.39
N ALA A 230 1.87 13.62 27.61
CA ALA A 230 0.98 14.10 26.55
C ALA A 230 1.74 14.90 25.48
N VAL A 231 2.63 15.81 25.89
CA VAL A 231 3.48 16.58 24.96
C VAL A 231 4.40 15.66 24.17
N CYS A 232 5.07 14.70 24.82
CA CYS A 232 5.90 13.72 24.13
C CYS A 232 5.10 12.88 23.13
N GLY A 233 3.90 12.44 23.51
CA GLY A 233 2.99 11.70 22.63
C GLY A 233 2.56 12.51 21.40
N ILE A 234 2.17 13.77 21.58
CA ILE A 234 1.79 14.68 20.49
C ILE A 234 2.98 14.91 19.56
N VAL A 235 4.17 15.21 20.10
CA VAL A 235 5.40 15.41 19.32
C VAL A 235 5.74 14.15 18.51
N PHE A 236 5.61 12.97 19.11
CA PHE A 236 5.84 11.69 18.43
C PHE A 236 4.85 11.47 17.27
N ILE A 237 3.55 11.70 17.49
CA ILE A 237 2.51 11.57 16.44
C ILE A 237 2.79 12.54 15.29
N VAL A 238 3.10 13.81 15.59
CA VAL A 238 3.42 14.82 14.57
C VAL A 238 4.67 14.42 13.79
N SER A 239 5.71 13.93 14.48
CA SER A 239 6.94 13.44 13.85
C SER A 239 6.66 12.27 12.90
N GLN A 240 5.85 11.29 13.33
CA GLN A 240 5.49 10.13 12.53
C GLN A 240 4.72 10.52 11.26
N ILE A 241 3.76 11.44 11.37
CA ILE A 241 3.00 11.96 10.23
C ILE A 241 3.94 12.66 9.23
N ARG A 242 4.89 13.47 9.73
CA ARG A 242 5.88 14.14 8.87
C ARG A 242 6.76 13.15 8.12
N GLN A 243 7.27 12.11 8.81
CA GLN A 243 8.09 11.07 8.18
C GLN A 243 7.31 10.29 7.12
N SER A 244 6.08 9.88 7.43
CA SER A 244 5.22 9.16 6.47
C SER A 244 4.99 9.98 5.20
N ASN A 245 4.75 11.29 5.34
CA ASN A 245 4.55 12.19 4.20
C ASN A 245 5.82 12.40 3.39
N ALA A 246 7.00 12.47 4.03
CA ALA A 246 8.28 12.60 3.35
C ALA A 246 8.59 11.36 2.50
N VAL A 247 8.41 10.16 3.07
CA VAL A 247 8.61 8.89 2.36
C VAL A 247 7.66 8.77 1.17
N ALA A 248 6.38 9.12 1.35
CA ALA A 248 5.40 9.10 0.27
C ALA A 248 5.78 10.04 -0.89
N ARG A 249 6.35 11.22 -0.59
CA ARG A 249 6.81 12.16 -1.61
C ARG A 249 8.02 11.61 -2.39
N LEU A 250 9.03 11.09 -1.69
CA LEU A 250 10.21 10.47 -2.30
C LEU A 250 9.82 9.31 -3.23
N ASN A 251 8.93 8.43 -2.78
CA ASN A 251 8.46 7.31 -3.61
C ASN A 251 7.72 7.78 -4.87
N LYS A 252 6.93 8.87 -4.77
CA LYS A 252 6.24 9.44 -5.93
C LYS A 252 7.23 10.03 -6.94
N GLU A 253 8.23 10.77 -6.48
CA GLU A 253 9.27 11.33 -7.33
C GLU A 253 10.08 10.23 -8.03
N LEU A 254 10.45 9.18 -7.31
CA LEU A 254 11.15 8.02 -7.86
C LEU A 254 10.32 7.31 -8.94
N ARG A 255 9.01 7.16 -8.72
CA ARG A 255 8.11 6.56 -9.72
C ARG A 255 8.07 7.38 -11.00
N VAL A 256 7.90 8.70 -10.89
CA VAL A 256 7.89 9.60 -12.06
C VAL A 256 9.22 9.56 -12.82
N ALA A 257 10.35 9.54 -12.11
CA ALA A 257 11.66 9.44 -12.73
C ALA A 257 11.84 8.08 -13.46
N ASN A 258 11.43 6.98 -12.84
CA ASN A 258 11.49 5.65 -13.46
C ASN A 258 10.58 5.55 -14.68
N ASP A 259 9.35 6.05 -14.61
CA ASP A 259 8.41 6.07 -15.74
C ASP A 259 8.97 6.91 -16.90
N PHE A 260 9.57 8.06 -16.58
CA PHE A 260 10.25 8.90 -17.57
C PHE A 260 11.41 8.17 -18.23
N LEU A 261 12.31 7.56 -17.45
CA LEU A 261 13.43 6.78 -17.97
C LEU A 261 12.95 5.65 -18.87
N ALA A 262 11.97 4.85 -18.43
CA ALA A 262 11.38 3.78 -19.23
C ALA A 262 10.81 4.30 -20.57
N SER A 263 10.12 5.45 -20.54
CA SER A 263 9.58 6.06 -21.76
C SER A 263 10.66 6.54 -22.73
N VAL A 264 11.76 7.09 -22.22
CA VAL A 264 12.90 7.53 -23.02
C VAL A 264 13.63 6.32 -23.60
N SER A 265 13.88 5.30 -22.78
CA SER A 265 14.48 4.03 -23.18
C SER A 265 13.70 3.37 -24.32
N LEU A 266 12.36 3.32 -24.24
CA LEU A 266 11.50 2.76 -25.30
C LEU A 266 11.54 3.59 -26.60
N LYS A 267 11.67 4.92 -26.51
CA LYS A 267 11.83 5.77 -27.69
C LYS A 267 13.18 5.56 -28.36
N ILE A 268 14.25 5.47 -27.58
CA ILE A 268 15.61 5.22 -28.09
C ILE A 268 15.71 3.81 -28.70
N ALA A 269 15.01 2.82 -28.14
CA ALA A 269 14.99 1.44 -28.66
C ALA A 269 14.55 1.34 -30.13
N LYS A 270 13.75 2.30 -30.63
CA LYS A 270 13.34 2.33 -32.05
C LYS A 270 14.47 2.72 -33.01
N TYR A 271 15.55 3.30 -32.49
CA TYR A 271 16.71 3.76 -33.27
C TYR A 271 17.93 2.84 -33.09
N LEU A 272 17.82 1.81 -32.25
CA LEU A 272 18.88 0.84 -31.98
C LEU A 272 18.42 -0.54 -32.46
N SER A 273 19.35 -1.37 -32.92
CA SER A 273 19.01 -2.76 -33.19
C SER A 273 18.58 -3.46 -31.89
N PRO A 274 17.62 -4.41 -31.93
CA PRO A 274 17.16 -5.14 -30.75
C PRO A 274 18.29 -5.75 -29.91
N GLN A 275 19.39 -6.12 -30.57
CA GLN A 275 20.60 -6.70 -30.00
C GLN A 275 21.36 -5.67 -29.15
N VAL A 276 21.57 -4.45 -29.67
CA VAL A 276 22.22 -3.35 -28.94
C VAL A 276 21.35 -2.93 -27.76
N TYR A 277 20.03 -2.83 -27.94
CA TYR A 277 19.09 -2.55 -26.86
C TYR A 277 19.19 -3.59 -25.72
N LYS A 278 19.07 -4.89 -26.03
CA LYS A 278 19.17 -5.95 -25.01
C LYS A 278 20.51 -5.93 -24.28
N SER A 279 21.61 -5.69 -25.00
CA SER A 279 22.96 -5.64 -24.42
C SER A 279 23.14 -4.48 -23.44
N ILE A 280 22.60 -3.30 -23.75
CA ILE A 280 22.71 -2.10 -22.89
C ILE A 280 21.89 -2.26 -21.60
N PHE A 281 20.67 -2.81 -21.69
CA PHE A 281 19.76 -2.91 -20.54
C PHE A 281 20.00 -4.14 -19.65
N SER A 282 20.61 -5.21 -20.17
CA SER A 282 21.02 -6.38 -19.37
C SER A 282 22.33 -6.17 -18.60
N GLY A 283 23.12 -5.15 -18.98
CA GLY A 283 24.45 -4.91 -18.41
C GLY A 283 25.51 -5.94 -18.84
N GLU A 284 25.23 -6.78 -19.84
CA GLU A 284 26.12 -7.88 -20.24
C GLU A 284 27.31 -7.44 -21.11
N LYS A 285 27.28 -6.29 -21.79
CA LYS A 285 28.44 -5.79 -22.56
C LYS A 285 28.61 -4.29 -22.44
N ASP A 286 29.83 -3.87 -22.11
CA ASP A 286 30.28 -2.49 -22.26
C ASP A 286 30.31 -2.09 -23.74
N THR A 287 30.03 -0.83 -24.04
CA THR A 287 30.04 -0.22 -25.39
C THR A 287 31.46 -0.09 -25.99
N ILE A 288 32.36 -1.00 -25.66
CA ILE A 288 33.73 -1.04 -26.17
C ILE A 288 33.69 -1.53 -27.63
N ILE A 289 34.52 -0.93 -28.49
CA ILE A 289 34.77 -1.40 -29.86
C ILE A 289 35.35 -2.82 -29.75
N ASN A 290 34.52 -3.83 -29.99
CA ASN A 290 34.92 -5.22 -30.06
C ASN A 290 34.33 -5.84 -31.33
N THR A 291 35.16 -6.55 -32.08
CA THR A 291 34.79 -7.19 -33.34
C THR A 291 35.27 -8.63 -33.34
N GLU A 292 34.42 -9.55 -33.75
CA GLU A 292 34.71 -10.97 -33.84
C GLU A 292 34.59 -11.43 -35.29
N ARG A 293 35.56 -12.24 -35.75
CA ARG A 293 35.50 -12.86 -37.08
C ARG A 293 34.62 -14.11 -37.01
N LYS A 294 33.41 -14.04 -37.56
CA LYS A 294 32.42 -15.13 -37.56
C LYS A 294 32.01 -15.51 -38.97
N LYS A 295 31.59 -16.77 -39.14
CA LYS A 295 31.00 -17.25 -40.39
C LYS A 295 29.50 -16.96 -40.32
N LEU A 296 29.02 -16.07 -41.20
CA LEU A 296 27.65 -15.57 -41.18
C LEU A 296 26.96 -15.86 -42.51
N THR A 297 25.65 -16.05 -42.48
CA THR A 297 24.80 -16.05 -43.68
C THR A 297 24.19 -14.68 -43.83
N ILE A 298 24.42 -14.03 -44.96
CA ILE A 298 24.14 -12.61 -45.19
C ILE A 298 23.09 -12.52 -46.28
N PHE A 299 22.02 -11.80 -45.99
CA PHE A 299 20.91 -11.51 -46.89
C PHE A 299 20.90 -10.02 -47.23
N PHE A 300 20.75 -9.73 -48.51
CA PHE A 300 20.56 -8.38 -49.01
C PHE A 300 19.32 -8.35 -49.90
N SER A 301 18.40 -7.42 -49.65
CA SER A 301 17.28 -7.15 -50.56
C SER A 301 17.24 -5.69 -50.97
N ASP A 302 16.76 -5.41 -52.17
CA ASP A 302 16.60 -4.06 -52.71
C ASP A 302 15.31 -3.98 -53.55
N ILE A 303 14.65 -2.82 -53.61
CA ILE A 303 13.44 -2.66 -54.42
C ILE A 303 13.84 -2.40 -55.87
N ALA A 304 13.45 -3.31 -56.76
CA ALA A 304 13.68 -3.16 -58.19
C ALA A 304 12.96 -1.91 -58.72
N ASP A 305 13.66 -1.13 -59.54
CA ASP A 305 13.16 0.08 -60.17
C ASP A 305 12.62 1.12 -59.16
N PHE A 306 13.21 1.19 -57.96
CA PHE A 306 12.80 2.10 -56.89
C PHE A 306 12.77 3.57 -57.35
N THR A 307 13.84 4.07 -57.98
CA THR A 307 13.91 5.45 -58.51
C THR A 307 12.74 5.78 -59.44
N ALA A 308 12.43 4.88 -60.38
CA ALA A 308 11.31 5.06 -61.30
C ALA A 308 9.95 5.02 -60.59
N THR A 309 9.86 4.34 -59.45
CA THR A 309 8.65 4.28 -58.62
C THR A 309 8.50 5.53 -57.75
N THR A 310 9.60 6.08 -57.23
CA THR A 310 9.60 7.33 -56.46
C THR A 310 9.17 8.56 -57.27
N GLU A 311 9.41 8.56 -58.58
CA GLU A 311 9.00 9.66 -59.47
C GLU A 311 7.49 9.67 -59.78
N ARG A 312 6.79 8.55 -59.54
CA ARG A 312 5.37 8.36 -59.92
C ARG A 312 4.40 8.49 -58.76
N LEU A 313 4.89 8.41 -57.52
CA LEU A 313 4.08 8.46 -56.30
C LEU A 313 4.25 9.79 -55.58
N GLN A 314 3.21 10.23 -54.86
CA GLN A 314 3.36 11.36 -53.93
C GLN A 314 4.27 10.97 -52.76
N PRO A 315 5.06 11.90 -52.20
CA PRO A 315 6.00 11.61 -51.11
C PRO A 315 5.36 10.92 -49.89
N GLU A 316 4.14 11.29 -49.53
CA GLU A 316 3.41 10.71 -48.40
C GLU A 316 3.00 9.25 -48.67
N GLU A 317 2.55 8.95 -49.89
CA GLU A 317 2.16 7.60 -50.31
C GLU A 317 3.39 6.69 -50.42
N LEU A 318 4.48 7.19 -50.99
CA LEU A 318 5.76 6.47 -51.05
C LEU A 318 6.27 6.14 -49.65
N THR A 319 6.23 7.11 -48.73
CA THR A 319 6.66 6.93 -47.34
C THR A 319 5.79 5.88 -46.63
N SER A 320 4.48 5.90 -46.87
CA SER A 320 3.54 4.92 -46.31
C SER A 320 3.84 3.50 -46.81
N LEU A 321 3.99 3.32 -48.13
CA LEU A 321 4.30 2.02 -48.74
C LEU A 321 5.67 1.48 -48.30
N LEU A 322 6.69 2.35 -48.26
CA LEU A 322 8.03 1.96 -47.83
C LEU A 322 8.03 1.53 -46.36
N ASN A 323 7.36 2.28 -45.47
CA ASN A 323 7.26 1.90 -44.05
C ASN A 323 6.48 0.60 -43.86
N GLU A 324 5.40 0.38 -44.61
CA GLU A 324 4.63 -0.87 -44.59
C GLU A 324 5.50 -2.06 -45.04
N TYR A 325 6.21 -1.91 -46.16
CA TYR A 325 7.17 -2.88 -46.66
C TYR A 325 8.26 -3.20 -45.61
N LEU A 326 8.98 -2.18 -45.12
CA LEU A 326 10.07 -2.37 -44.16
C LEU A 326 9.57 -2.99 -42.85
N THR A 327 8.36 -2.64 -42.39
CA THR A 327 7.74 -3.21 -41.18
C THR A 327 7.51 -4.72 -41.34
N GLU A 328 6.89 -5.13 -42.43
CA GLU A 328 6.57 -6.53 -42.71
C GLU A 328 7.83 -7.37 -42.95
N MET A 329 8.79 -6.86 -43.74
CA MET A 329 10.06 -7.55 -43.94
C MET A 329 10.85 -7.68 -42.63
N SER A 330 10.86 -6.64 -41.79
CA SER A 330 11.53 -6.69 -40.48
C SER A 330 10.90 -7.70 -39.54
N ALA A 331 9.57 -7.78 -39.51
CA ALA A 331 8.85 -8.75 -38.69
C ALA A 331 9.21 -10.19 -39.10
N ILE A 332 9.27 -10.47 -40.40
CA ILE A 332 9.70 -11.77 -40.93
C ILE A 332 11.16 -12.04 -40.57
N ALA A 333 12.07 -11.08 -40.78
CA ALA A 333 13.47 -11.26 -40.43
C ALA A 333 13.66 -11.67 -38.97
N LEU A 334 12.97 -10.97 -38.04
CA LEU A 334 13.01 -11.29 -36.62
C LEU A 334 12.37 -12.65 -36.30
N GLN A 335 11.27 -13.03 -36.97
CA GLN A 335 10.60 -14.32 -36.78
C GLN A 335 11.51 -15.51 -37.10
N TYR A 336 12.33 -15.39 -38.14
CA TYR A 336 13.28 -16.44 -38.53
C TYR A 336 14.59 -16.39 -37.73
N GLY A 337 14.78 -15.38 -36.87
CA GLY A 337 15.97 -15.21 -36.04
C GLY A 337 17.10 -14.43 -36.73
N GLY A 338 16.79 -13.69 -37.80
CA GLY A 338 17.74 -12.83 -38.49
C GLY A 338 18.04 -11.55 -37.69
N THR A 339 19.30 -11.13 -37.71
CA THR A 339 19.74 -9.85 -37.19
C THR A 339 19.68 -8.80 -38.30
N ILE A 340 18.77 -7.84 -38.19
CA ILE A 340 18.70 -6.71 -39.11
C ILE A 340 19.85 -5.76 -38.76
N ASP A 341 20.77 -5.58 -39.72
CA ASP A 341 21.91 -4.68 -39.56
C ASP A 341 21.44 -3.23 -39.74
N LYS A 342 20.98 -2.90 -40.95
CA LYS A 342 20.51 -1.56 -41.30
C LYS A 342 19.64 -1.55 -42.55
N PHE A 343 18.90 -0.46 -42.69
CA PHE A 343 18.26 -0.06 -43.95
C PHE A 343 19.18 0.89 -44.71
N ILE A 344 19.36 0.65 -46.01
CA ILE A 344 20.20 1.48 -46.89
C ILE A 344 19.30 2.02 -48.01
N GLY A 345 18.60 3.11 -47.74
CA GLY A 345 17.53 3.57 -48.65
C GLY A 345 16.36 2.59 -48.60
N ASP A 346 16.07 1.95 -49.73
CA ASP A 346 15.07 0.90 -49.91
C ASP A 346 15.63 -0.53 -49.72
N ALA A 347 16.94 -0.65 -49.51
CA ALA A 347 17.59 -1.93 -49.26
C ALA A 347 17.56 -2.35 -47.79
N ILE A 348 17.52 -3.67 -47.57
CA ILE A 348 17.56 -4.31 -46.25
C ILE A 348 18.77 -5.24 -46.19
N LEU A 349 19.62 -5.06 -45.18
CA LEU A 349 20.72 -5.96 -44.85
C LEU A 349 20.39 -6.74 -43.58
N VAL A 350 20.34 -8.07 -43.69
CA VAL A 350 20.10 -9.00 -42.59
C VAL A 350 21.23 -10.02 -42.56
N PHE A 351 21.60 -10.50 -41.38
CA PHE A 351 22.53 -11.62 -41.26
C PHE A 351 22.11 -12.60 -40.17
N PHE A 352 22.60 -13.83 -40.29
CA PHE A 352 22.42 -14.92 -39.35
C PHE A 352 23.78 -15.41 -38.86
N GLY A 353 23.80 -15.97 -37.65
CA GLY A 353 25.01 -16.49 -37.01
C GLY A 353 25.62 -15.58 -35.95
N ASP A 354 25.01 -14.42 -35.68
CA ASP A 354 25.38 -13.53 -34.59
C ASP A 354 24.19 -12.58 -34.24
N PRO A 355 23.92 -12.26 -32.95
CA PRO A 355 24.65 -12.67 -31.74
C PRO A 355 24.40 -14.13 -31.35
N GLU A 356 23.32 -14.72 -31.86
CA GLU A 356 22.96 -16.12 -31.68
C GLU A 356 23.15 -16.88 -33.01
N THR A 357 23.59 -18.13 -32.92
CA THR A 357 23.78 -19.03 -34.06
C THR A 357 23.18 -20.39 -33.72
N ARG A 358 22.52 -21.02 -34.70
CA ARG A 358 22.06 -22.40 -34.58
C ARG A 358 23.01 -23.41 -35.24
N GLY A 359 24.14 -22.94 -35.75
CA GLY A 359 25.01 -23.70 -36.65
C GLY A 359 24.92 -23.12 -38.06
N THR A 360 26.03 -23.21 -38.81
CA THR A 360 26.13 -22.57 -40.13
C THR A 360 25.09 -23.11 -41.14
N VAL A 361 24.70 -24.38 -41.02
CA VAL A 361 23.68 -25.00 -41.89
C VAL A 361 22.31 -24.44 -41.54
N GLU A 362 21.92 -24.49 -40.28
CA GLU A 362 20.63 -24.02 -39.78
C GLU A 362 20.45 -22.51 -39.98
N ASP A 363 21.51 -21.72 -39.81
CA ASP A 363 21.51 -20.29 -40.09
C ASP A 363 21.32 -20.00 -41.60
N ALA A 364 21.89 -20.84 -42.47
CA ALA A 364 21.66 -20.75 -43.92
C ALA A 364 20.24 -21.18 -44.30
N HIS A 365 19.71 -22.24 -43.69
CA HIS A 365 18.32 -22.67 -43.87
C HIS A 365 17.35 -21.55 -43.51
N ALA A 366 17.45 -21.03 -42.28
CA ALA A 366 16.59 -19.98 -41.78
C ALA A 366 16.65 -18.72 -42.67
N CYS A 367 17.82 -18.38 -43.20
CA CYS A 367 18.00 -17.24 -44.09
C CYS A 367 17.28 -17.43 -45.44
N VAL A 368 17.39 -18.61 -46.06
CA VAL A 368 16.71 -18.87 -47.34
C VAL A 368 15.20 -19.00 -47.15
N GLU A 369 14.75 -19.66 -46.09
CA GLU A 369 13.32 -19.72 -45.74
C GLU A 369 12.75 -18.33 -45.46
N MET A 370 13.49 -17.47 -44.74
CA MET A 370 13.14 -16.07 -44.52
C MET A 370 12.99 -15.32 -45.85
N ALA A 371 13.95 -15.47 -46.77
CA ALA A 371 13.91 -14.81 -48.08
C ALA A 371 12.66 -15.20 -48.88
N VAL A 372 12.32 -16.49 -48.88
CA VAL A 372 11.10 -16.98 -49.55
C VAL A 372 9.83 -16.51 -48.83
N ALA A 373 9.82 -16.48 -47.50
CA ALA A 373 8.70 -15.94 -46.73
C ALA A 373 8.48 -14.44 -47.00
N MET A 374 9.56 -13.65 -47.08
CA MET A 374 9.53 -12.25 -47.49
C MET A 374 8.95 -12.09 -48.91
N GLN A 375 9.37 -12.93 -49.86
CA GLN A 375 8.87 -12.91 -51.24
C GLN A 375 7.37 -13.26 -51.31
N ARG A 376 6.91 -14.24 -50.52
CA ARG A 376 5.49 -14.60 -50.37
C ARG A 376 4.68 -13.44 -49.79
N ARG A 377 5.12 -12.87 -48.67
CA ARG A 377 4.44 -11.74 -48.03
C ARG A 377 4.38 -10.52 -48.94
N LEU A 378 5.43 -10.24 -49.69
CA LEU A 378 5.43 -9.14 -50.66
C LEU A 378 4.40 -9.36 -51.78
N ALA A 379 4.15 -10.60 -52.19
CA ALA A 379 3.07 -10.89 -53.14
C ALA A 379 1.69 -10.50 -52.57
N ASP A 380 1.43 -10.85 -51.31
CA ASP A 380 0.18 -10.47 -50.62
C ASP A 380 0.06 -8.95 -50.47
N LEU A 381 1.15 -8.26 -50.14
CA LEU A 381 1.19 -6.80 -50.05
C LEU A 381 0.94 -6.15 -51.41
N ASN A 382 1.51 -6.71 -52.47
CA ASN A 382 1.30 -6.21 -53.83
C ASN A 382 -0.17 -6.31 -54.26
N ASP A 383 -0.87 -7.40 -53.91
CA ASP A 383 -2.30 -7.54 -54.18
C ASP A 383 -3.13 -6.49 -53.40
N GLN A 384 -2.76 -6.21 -52.15
CA GLN A 384 -3.40 -5.19 -51.34
C GLN A 384 -3.15 -3.77 -51.89
N TRP A 385 -1.90 -3.47 -52.27
CA TRP A 385 -1.54 -2.19 -52.86
C TRP A 385 -2.19 -1.97 -54.22
N LEU A 386 -2.33 -3.01 -55.04
CA LEU A 386 -3.05 -2.93 -56.30
C LEU A 386 -4.52 -2.57 -56.09
N ARG A 387 -5.19 -3.18 -55.11
CA ARG A 387 -6.57 -2.83 -54.73
C ARG A 387 -6.71 -1.41 -54.19
N ARG A 388 -5.63 -0.85 -53.63
CA ARG A 388 -5.54 0.55 -53.16
C ARG A 388 -5.23 1.54 -54.29
N GLY A 389 -5.11 1.09 -55.54
CA GLY A 389 -4.85 1.94 -56.70
C GLY A 389 -3.38 2.11 -57.07
N ILE A 390 -2.47 1.34 -56.46
CA ILE A 390 -1.04 1.37 -56.80
C ILE A 390 -0.79 0.48 -58.03
N GLU A 391 -0.72 1.11 -59.21
CA GLU A 391 -0.62 0.40 -60.49
C GLU A 391 0.66 -0.43 -60.65
N LYS A 392 1.77 0.00 -60.01
CA LYS A 392 3.05 -0.73 -60.02
C LYS A 392 3.56 -0.95 -58.60
N PRO A 393 3.09 -2.02 -57.93
CA PRO A 393 3.55 -2.40 -56.60
C PRO A 393 5.05 -2.74 -56.56
N PHE A 394 5.66 -2.73 -55.38
CA PHE A 394 7.08 -3.00 -55.23
C PHE A 394 7.45 -4.42 -55.65
N ARG A 395 8.61 -4.56 -56.26
CA ARG A 395 9.25 -5.85 -56.53
C ARG A 395 10.64 -5.80 -55.97
N VAL A 396 11.14 -6.91 -55.48
CA VAL A 396 12.45 -6.95 -54.82
C VAL A 396 13.38 -7.92 -55.52
N ARG A 397 14.67 -7.65 -55.39
CA ARG A 397 15.75 -8.56 -55.75
C ARG A 397 16.42 -8.98 -54.47
N MET A 398 16.78 -10.25 -54.34
CA MET A 398 17.39 -10.78 -53.11
C MET A 398 18.69 -11.50 -53.42
N GLY A 399 19.69 -11.30 -52.57
CA GLY A 399 21.03 -11.87 -52.67
C GLY A 399 21.45 -12.51 -51.35
N ILE A 400 21.95 -13.74 -51.38
CA ILE A 400 22.36 -14.48 -50.17
C ILE A 400 23.77 -15.03 -50.29
N ASN A 401 24.64 -14.74 -49.32
CA ASN A 401 25.99 -15.29 -49.27
C ASN A 401 26.36 -15.79 -47.87
N THR A 402 27.07 -16.91 -47.79
CA THR A 402 27.61 -17.42 -46.53
C THR A 402 29.13 -17.30 -46.52
N GLY A 403 29.69 -16.59 -45.56
CA GLY A 403 31.13 -16.34 -45.52
C GLY A 403 31.63 -15.75 -44.21
N TYR A 404 32.95 -15.64 -44.07
CA TYR A 404 33.55 -15.03 -42.87
C TYR A 404 33.53 -13.51 -42.95
N CYS A 405 32.87 -12.87 -41.98
CA CYS A 405 32.83 -11.43 -41.78
C CYS A 405 33.30 -11.06 -40.38
N ASN A 406 33.74 -9.82 -40.19
CA ASN A 406 33.92 -9.26 -38.86
C ASN A 406 32.59 -8.64 -38.42
N VAL A 407 32.05 -9.08 -37.29
CA VAL A 407 30.81 -8.57 -36.69
C VAL A 407 31.12 -7.92 -35.35
N GLY A 408 30.47 -6.81 -35.04
CA GLY A 408 30.68 -6.11 -33.78
C GLY A 408 30.30 -4.65 -33.85
N ASN A 409 30.71 -3.89 -32.84
CA ASN A 409 30.49 -2.45 -32.82
C ASN A 409 31.57 -1.74 -33.65
N PHE A 410 31.18 -1.08 -34.74
CA PHE A 410 32.05 -0.26 -35.59
C PHE A 410 31.62 1.21 -35.54
N GLY A 411 32.58 2.14 -35.53
CA GLY A 411 32.26 3.57 -35.53
C GLY A 411 33.34 4.46 -34.90
N SER A 412 32.92 5.63 -34.45
CA SER A 412 33.73 6.58 -33.68
C SER A 412 33.28 6.63 -32.21
N ALA A 413 34.00 7.36 -31.36
CA ALA A 413 33.63 7.54 -29.96
C ALA A 413 32.19 8.10 -29.77
N ASP A 414 31.71 8.88 -30.73
CA ASP A 414 30.41 9.56 -30.65
C ASP A 414 29.29 8.81 -31.37
N ARG A 415 29.61 7.85 -32.25
CA ARG A 415 28.62 7.10 -33.03
C ARG A 415 29.12 5.70 -33.34
N MET A 416 28.35 4.71 -32.89
CA MET A 416 28.66 3.29 -33.03
C MET A 416 27.48 2.55 -33.64
N ASP A 417 27.76 1.72 -34.65
CA ASP A 417 26.79 0.83 -35.29
C ASP A 417 27.22 -0.63 -35.05
N TYR A 418 26.29 -1.49 -34.60
CA TYR A 418 26.51 -2.93 -34.58
C TYR A 418 26.26 -3.49 -35.97
N THR A 419 27.32 -3.88 -36.69
CA THR A 419 27.23 -4.18 -38.13
C THR A 419 28.26 -5.24 -38.53
N ILE A 420 28.13 -5.75 -39.76
CA ILE A 420 29.10 -6.66 -40.35
C ILE A 420 29.99 -5.94 -41.37
N ILE A 421 31.28 -6.26 -41.37
CA ILE A 421 32.25 -5.76 -42.35
C ILE A 421 33.03 -6.93 -42.94
N GLY A 422 33.06 -7.02 -44.27
CA GLY A 422 33.85 -8.02 -44.99
C GLY A 422 33.52 -8.07 -46.48
N ALA A 423 34.42 -8.68 -47.25
CA ALA A 423 34.20 -8.92 -48.68
C ALA A 423 32.95 -9.78 -48.94
N GLU A 424 32.67 -10.71 -48.03
CA GLU A 424 31.53 -11.63 -48.12
C GLU A 424 30.17 -10.91 -47.94
N ALA A 425 30.12 -9.81 -47.18
CA ALA A 425 28.92 -8.95 -47.08
C ALA A 425 28.67 -8.20 -48.39
N ASN A 426 29.73 -7.69 -49.02
CA ASN A 426 29.63 -7.07 -50.34
C ASN A 426 29.19 -8.06 -51.42
N LEU A 427 29.61 -9.33 -51.30
CA LEU A 427 29.20 -10.38 -52.24
C LEU A 427 27.67 -10.59 -52.21
N ALA A 428 27.03 -10.62 -51.05
CA ALA A 428 25.56 -10.71 -50.95
C ALA A 428 24.86 -9.57 -51.70
N ALA A 429 25.32 -8.32 -51.53
CA ALA A 429 24.78 -7.16 -52.25
C ALA A 429 24.97 -7.28 -53.78
N ARG A 430 26.09 -7.85 -54.25
CA ARG A 430 26.31 -8.06 -55.68
C ARG A 430 25.47 -9.19 -56.26
N LEU A 431 25.24 -10.25 -55.50
CA LEU A 431 24.32 -11.33 -55.87
C LEU A 431 22.88 -10.79 -56.00
N GLN A 432 22.47 -9.88 -55.10
CA GLN A 432 21.19 -9.19 -55.23
C GLN A 432 21.11 -8.37 -56.53
N GLN A 433 22.18 -7.66 -56.91
CA GLN A 433 22.17 -6.81 -58.11
C GLN A 433 22.00 -7.60 -59.41
N ILE A 434 22.52 -8.83 -59.49
CA ILE A 434 22.39 -9.70 -60.67
C ILE A 434 21.08 -10.49 -60.69
N ALA A 435 20.36 -10.55 -59.57
CA ALA A 435 19.08 -11.23 -59.50
C ALA A 435 18.07 -10.53 -60.41
N SER A 436 17.30 -11.33 -61.15
CA SER A 436 16.15 -10.83 -61.88
C SER A 436 15.12 -10.28 -60.91
N THR A 437 14.25 -9.39 -61.37
CA THR A 437 13.21 -8.83 -60.51
C THR A 437 12.29 -9.93 -59.98
N GLY A 438 12.19 -10.03 -58.65
CA GLY A 438 11.45 -11.08 -57.96
C GLY A 438 12.22 -12.38 -57.76
N GLU A 439 13.54 -12.42 -58.02
CA GLU A 439 14.38 -13.60 -57.88
C GLU A 439 15.25 -13.54 -56.61
N ILE A 440 15.57 -14.71 -56.06
CA ILE A 440 16.55 -14.91 -54.98
C ILE A 440 17.77 -15.58 -55.59
N VAL A 441 18.93 -14.93 -55.49
CA VAL A 441 20.21 -15.48 -55.96
C VAL A 441 21.15 -15.70 -54.80
N MET A 442 21.80 -16.85 -54.75
CA MET A 442 22.74 -17.22 -53.69
C MET A 442 24.11 -17.62 -54.25
N SER A 443 25.15 -17.53 -53.41
CA SER A 443 26.47 -18.08 -53.74
C SER A 443 26.49 -19.61 -53.66
N TYR A 444 27.52 -20.22 -54.23
CA TYR A 444 27.76 -21.66 -54.07
C TYR A 444 27.89 -22.05 -52.59
N GLU A 445 28.57 -21.24 -51.79
CA GLU A 445 28.78 -21.49 -50.37
C GLU A 445 27.47 -21.58 -49.58
N THR A 446 26.49 -20.72 -49.90
CA THR A 446 25.14 -20.84 -49.35
C THR A 446 24.42 -22.05 -49.93
N TYR A 447 24.45 -22.24 -51.26
CA TYR A 447 23.76 -23.36 -51.91
C TYR A 447 24.19 -24.71 -51.34
N ALA A 448 25.49 -24.92 -51.14
CA ALA A 448 26.06 -26.13 -50.57
C ALA A 448 25.55 -26.46 -49.14
N LEU A 449 25.02 -25.46 -48.43
CA LEU A 449 24.45 -25.62 -47.09
C LEU A 449 22.94 -25.86 -47.09
N VAL A 450 22.24 -25.61 -48.21
CA VAL A 450 20.77 -25.67 -48.29
C VAL A 450 20.28 -26.62 -49.40
N THR A 451 21.15 -27.45 -49.96
CA THR A 451 20.83 -28.35 -51.09
C THR A 451 19.68 -29.33 -50.79
N ASP A 452 19.44 -29.62 -49.53
CA ASP A 452 18.40 -30.53 -49.04
C ASP A 452 17.02 -29.87 -48.90
N ILE A 453 16.97 -28.54 -48.80
CA ILE A 453 15.73 -27.78 -48.65
C ILE A 453 15.40 -26.89 -49.86
N VAL A 454 16.29 -26.76 -50.83
CA VAL A 454 16.13 -25.81 -51.96
C VAL A 454 16.51 -26.45 -53.30
N ALA A 455 15.59 -26.36 -54.26
CA ALA A 455 15.87 -26.57 -55.67
C ALA A 455 16.38 -25.25 -56.29
N ALA A 456 17.55 -25.29 -56.92
CA ALA A 456 18.18 -24.09 -57.48
C ALA A 456 18.85 -24.36 -58.83
N LYS A 457 18.84 -23.34 -59.68
CA LYS A 457 19.45 -23.35 -61.00
C LYS A 457 20.80 -22.63 -60.97
N ARG A 458 21.84 -23.33 -61.43
CA ARG A 458 23.17 -22.73 -61.61
C ARG A 458 23.14 -21.67 -62.70
N LEU A 459 23.65 -20.48 -62.38
CA LEU A 459 23.80 -19.35 -63.31
C LEU A 459 25.24 -19.31 -63.86
N PRO A 460 25.49 -18.60 -64.98
CA PRO A 460 26.83 -18.43 -65.51
C PRO A 460 27.79 -17.81 -64.46
N PRO A 461 29.05 -18.27 -64.37
CA PRO A 461 30.03 -17.66 -63.49
C PRO A 461 30.20 -16.17 -63.78
N ILE A 462 30.37 -15.38 -62.72
CA ILE A 462 30.55 -13.93 -62.82
C ILE A 462 31.80 -13.48 -62.09
N SER A 463 32.48 -12.51 -62.70
CA SER A 463 33.58 -11.77 -62.09
C SER A 463 33.07 -10.46 -61.51
N MET A 464 33.43 -10.15 -60.27
CA MET A 464 32.97 -8.94 -59.57
C MET A 464 34.16 -8.07 -59.17
N LYS A 465 34.00 -6.76 -59.29
CA LYS A 465 35.01 -5.80 -58.85
C LYS A 465 35.27 -5.93 -57.35
N GLY A 466 36.51 -6.25 -56.97
CA GLY A 466 36.92 -6.40 -55.57
C GLY A 466 36.88 -7.84 -55.03
N ILE A 467 36.49 -8.82 -55.86
CA ILE A 467 36.55 -10.25 -55.54
C ILE A 467 37.46 -10.91 -56.59
N SER A 468 38.56 -11.50 -56.14
CA SER A 468 39.58 -12.07 -57.04
C SER A 468 39.21 -13.43 -57.63
N ARG A 469 38.18 -14.10 -57.09
CA ARG A 469 37.66 -15.39 -57.57
C ARG A 469 36.42 -15.20 -58.45
N GLU A 470 36.24 -16.07 -59.43
CA GLU A 470 34.94 -16.21 -60.09
C GLU A 470 33.93 -16.77 -59.09
N VAL A 471 32.74 -16.17 -59.07
CA VAL A 471 31.63 -16.62 -58.23
C VAL A 471 30.62 -17.32 -59.11
N GLU A 472 30.17 -18.49 -58.67
CA GLU A 472 29.08 -19.25 -59.32
C GLU A 472 27.76 -18.98 -58.58
N PRO A 473 26.84 -18.19 -59.17
CA PRO A 473 25.56 -17.91 -58.52
C PRO A 473 24.55 -19.02 -58.78
N TYR A 474 23.61 -19.19 -57.86
CA TYR A 474 22.48 -20.12 -57.95
C TYR A 474 21.19 -19.36 -57.75
N ALA A 475 20.25 -19.47 -58.69
CA ALA A 475 18.90 -18.93 -58.57
C ALA A 475 17.99 -19.93 -57.85
N VAL A 476 17.29 -19.51 -56.80
CA VAL A 476 16.32 -20.34 -56.08
C VAL A 476 15.07 -20.52 -56.94
N GLU A 477 14.70 -21.76 -57.26
CA GLU A 477 13.50 -22.09 -58.03
C GLU A 477 12.33 -22.50 -57.12
N ALA A 478 12.58 -23.33 -56.11
CA ALA A 478 11.57 -23.78 -55.14
C ALA A 478 12.20 -24.22 -53.82
N ILE A 479 11.42 -24.19 -52.72
CA ILE A 479 11.77 -24.87 -51.48
C ILE A 479 11.30 -26.32 -51.61
N VAL A 480 12.20 -27.27 -51.40
CA VAL A 480 11.90 -28.70 -51.31
C VAL A 480 11.40 -28.95 -49.89
N THR A 481 10.08 -28.94 -49.69
CA THR A 481 9.49 -29.32 -48.41
C THR A 481 9.55 -30.85 -48.25
N VAL A 482 10.15 -31.33 -47.17
CA VAL A 482 10.21 -32.77 -46.81
C VAL A 482 8.82 -33.32 -46.43
N ASP A 483 7.83 -32.44 -46.16
CA ASP A 483 6.42 -32.81 -46.02
C ASP A 483 5.59 -32.12 -47.12
N GLY A 484 5.02 -32.94 -48.00
CA GLY A 484 4.30 -32.58 -49.24
C GLY A 484 3.09 -31.65 -49.09
N SER A 485 3.34 -30.42 -48.66
CA SER A 485 2.37 -29.35 -48.44
C SER A 485 2.48 -28.21 -49.47
N ASP A 486 3.36 -28.31 -50.47
CA ASP A 486 3.33 -27.42 -51.63
C ASP A 486 2.39 -27.98 -52.71
N ARG A 487 1.08 -27.75 -52.53
CA ARG A 487 0.10 -27.86 -53.61
C ARG A 487 -0.14 -26.52 -54.31
N VAL A 488 0.56 -25.46 -53.90
CA VAL A 488 0.42 -24.11 -54.47
C VAL A 488 1.20 -24.04 -55.78
N MET A 489 0.49 -23.81 -56.89
CA MET A 489 1.08 -23.69 -58.22
C MET A 489 1.17 -22.22 -58.62
N ARG A 490 2.38 -21.75 -58.95
CA ARG A 490 2.62 -20.38 -59.41
C ARG A 490 3.47 -20.39 -60.67
N GLU A 491 2.89 -19.95 -61.78
CA GLU A 491 3.55 -19.90 -63.09
C GLU A 491 3.32 -18.52 -63.73
N GLN A 492 4.37 -17.92 -64.28
CA GLN A 492 4.28 -16.60 -64.92
C GLN A 492 5.04 -16.58 -66.25
N HIS A 493 4.28 -16.41 -67.34
CA HIS A 493 4.78 -16.29 -68.71
C HIS A 493 4.21 -15.03 -69.40
N SER A 494 4.75 -14.67 -70.56
CA SER A 494 4.24 -13.52 -71.33
C SER A 494 2.78 -13.76 -71.77
N GLY A 495 1.85 -12.99 -71.19
CA GLY A 495 0.41 -13.07 -71.47
C GLY A 495 -0.42 -13.95 -70.52
N VAL A 496 0.20 -14.69 -69.59
CA VAL A 496 -0.51 -15.51 -68.58
C VAL A 496 0.24 -15.49 -67.25
N SER A 497 -0.50 -15.21 -66.17
CA SER A 497 -0.04 -15.37 -64.79
C SER A 497 -1.03 -16.27 -64.06
N LEU A 498 -0.57 -17.40 -63.55
CA LEU A 498 -1.39 -18.37 -62.83
C LEU A 498 -0.90 -18.49 -61.38
N TYR A 499 -1.81 -18.29 -60.44
CA TYR A 499 -1.62 -18.58 -59.03
C TYR A 499 -2.78 -19.45 -58.56
N LEU A 500 -2.48 -20.62 -58.02
CA LEU A 500 -3.46 -21.56 -57.51
C LEU A 500 -2.99 -22.06 -56.16
N ASP A 501 -3.71 -21.72 -55.09
CA ASP A 501 -3.48 -22.25 -53.75
C ASP A 501 -4.66 -23.15 -53.35
N PRO A 502 -4.51 -24.49 -53.42
CA PRO A 502 -5.58 -25.42 -53.09
C PRO A 502 -6.04 -25.38 -51.64
N ASN A 503 -5.25 -24.80 -50.72
CA ASN A 503 -5.62 -24.68 -49.31
C ASN A 503 -6.58 -23.52 -49.05
N GLN A 504 -6.70 -22.58 -50.00
CA GLN A 504 -7.60 -21.43 -49.91
C GLN A 504 -8.89 -21.60 -50.71
N ILE A 505 -9.10 -22.76 -51.35
CA ILE A 505 -10.30 -23.05 -52.13
C ILE A 505 -11.40 -23.60 -51.22
N GLU A 506 -12.53 -22.89 -51.12
CA GLU A 506 -13.72 -23.39 -50.44
C GLU A 506 -14.34 -24.56 -51.23
N ALA A 507 -14.89 -25.55 -50.52
CA ALA A 507 -15.41 -26.78 -51.13
C ALA A 507 -16.51 -26.53 -52.19
N GLY A 508 -17.25 -25.42 -52.08
CA GLY A 508 -18.29 -25.03 -53.04
C GLY A 508 -17.78 -24.40 -54.34
N ASP A 509 -16.54 -23.92 -54.37
CA ASP A 509 -15.97 -23.20 -55.52
C ASP A 509 -15.13 -24.08 -56.46
N VAL A 510 -14.88 -25.33 -56.07
CA VAL A 510 -14.02 -26.27 -56.81
C VAL A 510 -14.48 -26.45 -58.26
N ASP A 511 -15.77 -26.68 -58.49
CA ASP A 511 -16.30 -26.92 -59.84
C ASP A 511 -16.27 -25.65 -60.70
N ARG A 512 -16.48 -24.48 -60.08
CA ARG A 512 -16.36 -23.19 -60.75
C ARG A 512 -14.92 -22.91 -61.19
N ILE A 513 -13.95 -23.19 -60.32
CA ILE A 513 -12.52 -23.01 -60.63
C ILE A 513 -12.08 -23.96 -61.75
N LYS A 514 -12.53 -25.22 -61.74
CA LYS A 514 -12.29 -26.17 -62.85
C LYS A 514 -12.83 -25.65 -64.17
N GLN A 515 -14.03 -25.08 -64.18
CA GLN A 515 -14.64 -24.52 -65.39
C GLN A 515 -13.82 -23.32 -65.92
N ILE A 516 -13.37 -22.43 -65.04
CA ILE A 516 -12.53 -21.27 -65.43
C ILE A 516 -11.22 -21.74 -66.07
N LEU A 517 -10.57 -22.75 -65.50
CA LEU A 517 -9.32 -23.29 -66.04
C LEU A 517 -9.55 -23.99 -67.39
N ALA A 518 -10.64 -24.74 -67.55
CA ALA A 518 -10.99 -25.37 -68.81
C ALA A 518 -11.28 -24.33 -69.92
N ASP A 519 -12.02 -23.28 -69.60
CA ASP A 519 -12.31 -22.19 -70.54
C ASP A 519 -11.05 -21.42 -70.93
N ALA A 520 -10.12 -21.21 -69.98
CA ALA A 520 -8.84 -20.59 -70.24
C ALA A 520 -7.97 -21.44 -71.19
N ILE A 521 -7.92 -22.76 -70.98
CA ILE A 521 -7.21 -23.69 -71.88
C ILE A 521 -7.81 -23.65 -73.28
N ALA A 522 -9.14 -23.72 -73.42
CA ALA A 522 -9.81 -23.67 -74.71
C ALA A 522 -9.50 -22.38 -75.50
N ARG A 523 -9.49 -21.22 -74.82
CA ARG A 523 -9.13 -19.93 -75.45
C ARG A 523 -7.66 -19.86 -75.87
N ILE A 524 -6.76 -20.47 -75.10
CA ILE A 524 -5.34 -20.57 -75.47
C ILE A 524 -5.19 -21.44 -76.72
N GLU A 525 -5.88 -22.58 -76.78
CA GLU A 525 -5.87 -23.48 -77.94
C GLU A 525 -6.45 -22.81 -79.20
N GLU A 526 -7.56 -22.09 -79.09
CA GLU A 526 -8.15 -21.30 -80.19
C GLU A 526 -7.21 -20.18 -80.66
N GLY A 527 -6.59 -19.44 -79.74
CA GLY A 527 -5.63 -18.39 -80.06
C GLY A 527 -4.35 -18.89 -80.72
N ILE A 528 -3.91 -20.12 -80.39
CA ILE A 528 -2.77 -20.79 -81.03
C ILE A 528 -3.18 -21.36 -82.40
N ALA A 529 -4.39 -21.90 -82.55
CA ALA A 529 -4.92 -22.38 -83.82
C ALA A 529 -5.05 -21.24 -84.86
N ALA A 530 -5.50 -20.06 -84.43
CA ALA A 530 -5.55 -18.86 -85.27
C ALA A 530 -4.16 -18.36 -85.73
N LYS A 531 -3.10 -18.61 -84.95
CA LYS A 531 -1.71 -18.30 -85.32
C LYS A 531 -1.05 -19.39 -86.19
N ARG A 532 -1.64 -20.57 -86.31
CA ARG A 532 -1.11 -21.74 -87.05
C ARG A 532 -1.83 -22.03 -88.38
N ALA A 533 -2.88 -21.30 -88.73
CA ALA A 533 -3.51 -21.43 -90.05
C ALA A 533 -2.49 -21.03 -91.13
N PRO A 534 -2.20 -21.90 -92.13
CA PRO A 534 -1.30 -21.54 -93.21
C PRO A 534 -1.94 -20.41 -94.02
N GLU A 535 -1.18 -19.36 -94.31
CA GLU A 535 -1.50 -18.45 -95.40
C GLU A 535 -1.64 -19.30 -96.67
N THR A 536 -2.88 -19.53 -97.11
CA THR A 536 -3.16 -20.14 -98.41
C THR A 536 -2.57 -19.24 -99.50
N PRO A 537 -1.89 -19.83 -100.51
CA PRO A 537 -1.09 -19.10 -101.50
C PRO A 537 -1.90 -18.17 -102.41
#